data_AF-A0A2J6J718-F1
#
_entry.id   AF-A0A2J6J718-F1
#
_cell.length_a   1.000
_cell.length_b   1.000
_cell.length_c   1.000
_cell.angle_alpha   90.00
_cell.angle_beta   90.00
_cell.angle_gamma   90.00
#
_symmetry.space_group_name_H-M   'P 1'
#
loop_
_entity.id
_entity.type
_entity.pdbx_description
1 polymer ?
#
loop_
_entity_poly.entity_id
_entity_poly.type
_entity_poly.pdbx_seq_one_letter_code
_entity_poly.pdbx_strand_id
1 'polypeptide(L)' 'MNAVVFDIETTGLSYARGHRILEIGALRITEGQIVDEFNSLIDLSKPF' A
#
# COMPACT_ATOMS: atom_id res chain seq x y z
N MET A 1 5.94 -3.57 -20.30
CA MET A 1 5.53 -4.00 -18.95
C MET A 1 4.24 -3.25 -18.62
N ASN A 2 3.21 -3.96 -18.18
CA ASN A 2 1.98 -3.38 -17.62
C ASN A 2 1.84 -3.96 -16.21
N ALA A 3 2.08 -3.15 -15.19
CA ALA A 3 2.17 -3.61 -13.80
C ALA A 3 1.60 -2.56 -12.85
N VAL A 4 1.20 -3.01 -11.67
CA VAL A 4 0.95 -2.15 -10.52
C VAL A 4 1.97 -2.52 -9.46
N VAL A 5 2.76 -1.55 -9.02
CA VAL A 5 3.70 -1.71 -7.91
C VAL A 5 3.09 -1.11 -6.66
N PHE A 6 3.32 -1.75 -5.52
CA PHE A 6 2.79 -1.34 -4.25
C PHE A 6 3.91 -1.07 -3.27
N ASP A 7 3.76 0.00 -2.52
CA ASP A 7 4.49 0.25 -1.28
C ASP A 7 3.50 0.21 -0.12
N ILE A 8 3.86 -0.51 0.95
CA ILE A 8 2.95 -0.82 2.04
C ILE A 8 3.66 -0.52 3.35
N GLU A 9 3.17 0.48 4.05
CA GLU A 9 3.69 0.83 5.36
C GLU A 9 2.86 0.16 6.45
N THR A 10 3.54 -0.33 7.47
CA THR A 10 2.92 -1.09 8.56
C THR A 10 3.37 -0.57 9.91
N THR A 11 2.55 -0.78 10.94
CA THR A 11 2.92 -0.40 12.31
C THR A 11 4.02 -1.31 12.89
N GLY A 12 4.47 -2.32 12.13
CA GLY A 12 5.57 -3.20 12.47
C GLY A 12 5.53 -4.52 11.69
N LEU A 13 6.52 -5.38 11.93
CA LEU A 13 6.85 -6.48 11.01
C LEU A 13 6.05 -7.79 11.20
N SER A 14 4.98 -7.80 11.99
CA SER A 14 4.30 -9.06 12.33
C SER A 14 2.83 -8.90 12.61
N TYR A 15 2.00 -9.49 11.74
CA TYR A 15 0.54 -9.59 11.93
C TYR A 15 0.19 -10.36 13.21
N ALA A 16 0.96 -11.43 13.52
CA ALA A 16 0.73 -12.26 14.70
C ALA A 16 0.96 -11.48 16.01
N ARG A 17 1.71 -10.36 15.96
CA ARG A 17 1.89 -9.42 17.08
C ARG A 17 0.93 -8.22 17.02
N GLY A 18 -0.08 -8.25 16.14
CA GLY A 18 -1.10 -7.21 16.03
C GLY A 18 -0.72 -6.00 15.18
N HIS A 19 0.41 -6.03 14.45
CA HIS A 19 0.73 -4.94 13.53
C HIS A 19 -0.24 -4.90 12.34
N ARG A 20 -0.52 -3.69 11.87
CA ARG A 20 -1.53 -3.37 10.86
C ARG A 20 -0.90 -2.58 9.72
N ILE A 21 -1.51 -2.62 8.54
CA ILE A 21 -1.19 -1.69 7.45
C ILE A 21 -1.68 -0.29 7.85
N LEU A 22 -0.83 0.71 7.66
CA LEU A 22 -1.13 2.12 7.95
C LEU A 22 -1.28 2.97 6.68
N GLU A 23 -0.65 2.56 5.58
CA GLU A 23 -0.71 3.24 4.28
C GLU A 23 -0.59 2.23 3.13
N ILE A 24 -1.25 2.56 2.01
CA ILE A 24 -1.06 1.90 0.72
C ILE A 24 -0.71 2.96 -0.30
N GLY A 25 0.48 2.85 -0.90
CA GLY A 25 0.87 3.53 -2.12
C GLY A 25 0.86 2.56 -3.30
N ALA A 26 0.36 2.99 -4.45
CA ALA A 26 0.39 2.19 -5.67
C ALA A 26 0.64 3.04 -6.91
N LEU A 27 1.46 2.52 -7.83
CA LEU A 27 1.72 3.14 -9.13
C LEU A 27 1.38 2.15 -10.25
N ARG A 28 0.59 2.59 -11.23
CA ARG A 28 0.39 1.83 -12.47
C ARG A 28 1.47 2.23 -13.47
N ILE A 29 2.20 1.24 -13.97
CA ILE A 29 3.28 1.44 -14.93
C ILE A 29 2.91 0.74 -16.24
N THR A 30 2.86 1.51 -17.33
CA THR A 30 2.67 0.99 -18.70
C THR A 30 3.78 1.52 -19.59
N GLU A 31 4.45 0.63 -20.33
CA GLU A 31 5.55 1.00 -21.25
C GLU A 31 6.68 1.79 -20.57
N GLY A 32 6.96 1.47 -19.30
CA GLY A 32 8.00 2.13 -18.52
C GLY A 32 7.63 3.53 -18.01
N GLN A 33 6.39 3.98 -18.24
CA GLN A 33 5.86 5.24 -17.74
C GLN A 33 4.86 4.99 -16.61
N ILE A 34 4.88 5.86 -15.59
CA ILE A 34 3.80 5.92 -14.59
C ILE A 34 2.60 6.55 -15.28
N VAL A 35 1.47 5.87 -15.23
CA VAL A 35 0.23 6.31 -15.90
C VAL A 35 -0.94 6.52 -14.93
N ASP A 36 -0.77 6.10 -13.67
CA ASP A 36 -1.77 6.30 -12.61
C ASP A 36 -1.11 6.16 -11.23
N GLU A 37 -1.68 6.83 -10.23
CA GLU A 37 -1.20 6.82 -8.85
C GLU A 37 -2.37 6.70 -7.87
N PHE A 38 -2.17 5.93 -6.81
CA PHE A 38 -3.10 5.83 -5.69
C PHE A 38 -2.34 5.90 -4.38
N ASN A 39 -2.85 6.70 -3.44
CA ASN A 39 -2.35 6.74 -2.08
C ASN A 39 -3.51 6.84 -1.08
N SER A 40 -3.45 6.06 0.00
CA SER A 40 -4.42 6.14 1.08
C SER A 40 -3.80 5.78 2.42
N LEU A 41 -4.07 6.61 3.41
CA LEU A 41 -3.89 6.26 4.82
C LEU A 41 -5.05 5.38 5.30
N ILE A 42 -4.77 4.44 6.21
CA ILE A 42 -5.76 3.55 6.80
C ILE A 42 -6.07 4.00 8.24
N ASP A 43 -7.35 4.15 8.54
CA ASP A 43 -7.82 4.43 9.90
C ASP A 43 -7.73 3.20 10.79
N LEU A 44 -6.72 3.20 11.67
CA LEU A 44 -6.45 2.11 12.60
C LEU A 44 -7.46 2.00 13.76
N SER A 45 -8.38 2.95 13.91
CA SER A 45 -9.46 2.85 14.90
C SER A 45 -10.58 1.91 14.43
N LYS A 46 -10.68 1.66 13.12
CA LYS A 46 -11.69 0.77 12.57
C LYS A 46 -11.30 -0.70 12.76
N PRO A 47 -12.26 -1.56 13.13
CA PRO A 47 -12.04 -2.99 13.08
C PRO A 47 -11.75 -3.42 11.63
N PHE A 48 -10.95 -4.47 11.49
CA PHE A 48 -10.76 -5.15 10.20
C PHE A 48 -11.98 -5.99 9.84
#